data_AF-A0A3Q0J7F2-F1
#
_entry.id   AF-A0A3Q0J7F2-F1
#
_cell.length_a   1.000
_cell.length_b   1.000
_cell.length_c   1.000
_cell.angle_alpha   90.00
_cell.angle_beta   90.00
_cell.angle_gamma   90.00
#
_symmetry.space_group_name_H-M   'P 1'
#
loop_
_entity.id
_entity.type
_entity.pdbx_description
1 polymer ?
#
loop_
_entity_poly.entity_id
_entity_poly.type
_entity_poly.pdbx_seq_one_letter_code
_entity_poly.pdbx_strand_id
1 'polypeptide(L)'
;MIAEEQYAGLTQFFTLFPDLKRTVFIYSASVGAPKGTALAQLILKRNRTVVDVGGVIYGDGLLDRDTESALVGDYFYNFGLLEKAAARNLGNRLEQIHAAKMSGDFRQTIDEARGVQEDIIPHIGFPYTTDVQDIMHAFRPNDSWTEYMLTSLIRYKLHVGDLPFTVQHKPSFELLQASQAKLDTSNLAAILNHRVPMLKYHGQYDGLIDYQSTMTTFYAVDWYGQSCLRTKQFARSQVWISGRLFGYWRQCHGLWELLVLRAAHVVPLAVPRPLWTFVSKFITEASAATRGI
;
A
#
# COMPACT_ATOMS: atom_id res chain seq x y z
N MET A 1 -16.59 9.36 5.82
CA MET A 1 -17.59 8.56 5.07
C MET A 1 -17.15 7.10 4.99
N ILE A 2 -16.10 6.71 4.26
CA ILE A 2 -15.67 5.28 4.19
C ILE A 2 -15.13 4.72 5.52
N ALA A 3 -14.21 5.42 6.20
CA ALA A 3 -13.66 4.92 7.48
C ALA A 3 -14.75 4.75 8.56
N GLU A 4 -15.79 5.60 8.52
CA GLU A 4 -16.96 5.52 9.40
C GLU A 4 -17.78 4.26 9.14
N GLU A 5 -18.05 3.96 7.86
CA GLU A 5 -18.74 2.73 7.44
C GLU A 5 -17.92 1.47 7.80
N GLN A 6 -16.60 1.51 7.60
CA GLN A 6 -15.71 0.42 8.00
C GLN A 6 -15.72 0.21 9.52
N TYR A 7 -15.71 1.28 10.31
CA TYR A 7 -15.81 1.21 11.76
C TYR A 7 -17.17 0.67 12.21
N ALA A 8 -18.26 1.09 11.58
CA ALA A 8 -19.59 0.55 11.84
C ALA A 8 -19.67 -0.96 11.53
N GLY A 9 -19.07 -1.39 10.41
CA GLY A 9 -18.93 -2.81 10.07
C GLY A 9 -18.16 -3.60 11.12
N LEU A 10 -17.03 -3.07 11.62
CA LEU A 10 -16.28 -3.69 12.72
C LEU A 10 -17.10 -3.76 14.02
N THR A 11 -17.88 -2.72 14.32
CA THR A 11 -18.77 -2.68 15.49
C THR A 11 -19.81 -3.79 15.40
N GLN A 12 -20.44 -3.97 14.25
CA GLN A 12 -21.40 -5.05 14.02
C GLN A 12 -20.71 -6.43 14.08
N PHE A 13 -19.51 -6.56 13.49
CA PHE A 13 -18.74 -7.81 13.54
C PHE A 13 -18.46 -8.25 14.97
N PHE A 14 -17.95 -7.37 15.84
CA PHE A 14 -17.71 -7.71 17.25
C PHE A 14 -18.99 -7.85 18.08
N THR A 15 -20.14 -7.39 17.58
CA THR A 15 -21.44 -7.69 18.19
C THR A 15 -21.85 -9.14 17.90
N LEU A 16 -21.59 -9.64 16.68
CA LEU A 16 -21.88 -11.01 16.27
C LEU A 16 -20.86 -12.02 16.83
N PHE A 17 -19.62 -11.58 17.04
CA PHE A 17 -18.51 -12.42 17.51
C PHE A 17 -17.86 -11.84 18.78
N PRO A 18 -18.58 -11.82 19.92
CA PRO A 18 -18.14 -11.12 21.13
C PRO A 18 -16.87 -11.74 21.77
N ASP A 19 -16.59 -13.02 21.52
CA ASP A 19 -15.44 -13.74 22.09
C ASP A 19 -14.11 -13.46 21.36
N LEU A 20 -14.16 -12.78 20.21
CA LEU A 20 -12.95 -12.43 19.47
C LEU A 20 -12.23 -11.27 20.14
N LYS A 21 -10.89 -11.31 20.09
CA LYS A 21 -10.05 -10.19 20.52
C LYS A 21 -10.39 -8.95 19.70
N ARG A 22 -10.62 -7.85 20.39
CA ARG A 22 -10.94 -6.54 19.80
C ARG A 22 -9.71 -5.77 19.34
N THR A 23 -8.50 -6.26 19.62
CA THR A 23 -7.27 -5.72 19.03
C THR A 23 -7.06 -6.32 17.64
N VAL A 24 -7.03 -5.48 16.61
CA VAL A 24 -6.93 -5.89 15.21
C VAL A 24 -5.65 -5.38 14.55
N PHE A 25 -5.17 -6.12 13.56
CA PHE A 25 -4.17 -5.64 12.61
C PHE A 25 -4.85 -5.28 11.31
N ILE A 26 -4.65 -4.05 10.82
CA ILE A 26 -5.29 -3.56 9.60
C ILE A 26 -4.31 -3.75 8.45
N TYR A 27 -4.61 -4.69 7.56
CA TYR A 27 -3.88 -4.85 6.30
C TYR A 27 -4.56 -4.05 5.19
N SER A 28 -3.75 -3.39 4.36
CA SER A 28 -4.19 -2.74 3.13
C SER A 28 -3.06 -2.72 2.12
N ALA A 29 -3.40 -2.59 0.83
CA ALA A 29 -2.42 -2.63 -0.24
C ALA A 29 -2.82 -1.71 -1.39
N SER A 30 -1.86 -1.35 -2.24
CA SER A 30 -2.07 -0.47 -3.39
C SER A 30 -2.86 0.80 -2.99
N VAL A 31 -3.79 1.22 -3.83
CA VAL A 31 -4.74 2.33 -3.61
C VAL A 31 -5.72 2.10 -2.44
N GLY A 32 -5.69 0.94 -1.79
CA GLY A 32 -6.44 0.64 -0.57
C GLY A 32 -5.77 1.15 0.70
N ALA A 33 -4.47 1.46 0.67
CA ALA A 33 -3.73 1.93 1.83
C ALA A 33 -4.36 3.16 2.52
N PRO A 34 -4.83 4.20 1.81
CA PRO A 34 -5.47 5.35 2.45
C PRO A 34 -6.70 4.98 3.29
N LYS A 35 -7.46 3.95 2.87
CA LYS A 35 -8.64 3.47 3.61
C LYS A 35 -8.23 2.81 4.92
N GLY A 36 -7.22 1.94 4.88
CA GLY A 36 -6.68 1.28 6.07
C GLY A 36 -6.11 2.31 7.07
N THR A 37 -5.34 3.28 6.58
CA THR A 37 -4.78 4.36 7.39
C THR A 37 -5.88 5.22 8.03
N ALA A 38 -6.91 5.60 7.26
CA ALA A 38 -8.02 6.39 7.76
C ALA A 38 -8.84 5.64 8.82
N LEU A 39 -9.08 4.34 8.64
CA LEU A 39 -9.75 3.50 9.64
C LEU A 39 -8.93 3.42 10.93
N ALA A 40 -7.62 3.15 10.83
CA ALA A 40 -6.74 3.11 11.98
C ALA A 40 -6.76 4.45 12.74
N GLN A 41 -6.69 5.58 12.02
CA GLN A 41 -6.74 6.91 12.64
C GLN A 41 -8.09 7.17 13.31
N LEU A 42 -9.20 6.74 12.70
CA LEU A 42 -10.53 6.88 13.29
C LEU A 42 -10.65 6.09 14.60
N ILE A 43 -10.11 4.86 14.64
CA ILE A 43 -10.11 4.04 15.86
C ILE A 43 -9.34 4.73 16.99
N LEU A 44 -8.17 5.32 16.68
CA LEU A 44 -7.39 6.09 17.65
C LEU A 44 -8.16 7.32 18.15
N LYS A 45 -8.80 8.08 17.26
CA LYS A 45 -9.63 9.25 17.62
C LYS A 45 -10.82 8.89 18.51
N ARG A 46 -11.34 7.66 18.41
CA ARG A 46 -12.43 7.13 19.24
C ARG A 46 -11.95 6.47 20.53
N ASN A 47 -10.69 6.72 20.92
CA ASN A 47 -10.08 6.19 22.13
C ASN A 47 -10.24 4.67 22.29
N ARG A 48 -10.19 3.92 21.17
CA ARG A 48 -10.13 2.46 21.15
C ARG A 48 -11.30 1.76 21.88
N THR A 49 -12.49 2.36 21.82
CA THR A 49 -13.68 1.93 22.58
C THR A 49 -14.27 0.59 22.12
N VAL A 50 -14.53 0.45 20.81
CA VAL A 50 -15.11 -0.78 20.24
C VAL A 50 -14.03 -1.78 19.81
N VAL A 51 -12.94 -1.25 19.28
CA VAL A 51 -11.85 -1.97 18.63
C VAL A 51 -10.55 -1.23 18.94
N ASP A 52 -9.45 -1.95 19.09
CA ASP A 52 -8.10 -1.40 19.25
C ASP A 52 -7.24 -1.77 18.03
N VAL A 53 -6.26 -0.94 17.71
CA VAL A 53 -5.32 -1.19 16.59
C VAL A 53 -4.01 -1.72 17.15
N GLY A 54 -3.74 -3.00 16.94
CA GLY A 54 -2.47 -3.65 17.28
C GLY A 54 -1.35 -3.32 16.30
N GLY A 55 -1.71 -2.93 15.07
CA GLY A 55 -0.76 -2.48 14.06
C GLY A 55 -1.41 -2.30 12.70
N VAL A 56 -0.65 -1.70 11.78
CA VAL A 56 -1.04 -1.54 10.37
C VAL A 56 0.00 -2.20 9.47
N ILE A 57 -0.47 -2.81 8.39
CA ILE A 57 0.37 -3.50 7.41
C ILE A 57 0.00 -2.97 6.02
N TYR A 58 0.99 -2.44 5.31
CA TYR A 58 0.86 -1.90 3.96
C TYR A 58 1.69 -2.75 3.01
N GLY A 59 1.05 -3.40 2.04
CA GLY A 59 1.75 -4.01 0.90
C GLY A 59 1.68 -3.08 -0.29
N ASP A 60 2.83 -2.55 -0.73
CA ASP A 60 2.91 -1.79 -1.99
C ASP A 60 1.84 -0.66 -2.04
N GLY A 61 1.55 -0.06 -0.88
CA GLY A 61 0.35 0.73 -0.64
C GLY A 61 0.56 2.24 -0.77
N LEU A 62 -0.30 2.92 -1.53
CA LEU A 62 -0.21 4.37 -1.77
C LEU A 62 -0.55 5.17 -0.49
N LEU A 63 0.43 5.79 0.16
CA LEU A 63 0.28 6.58 1.38
C LEU A 63 0.40 8.08 1.15
N ASP A 64 1.14 8.50 0.14
CA ASP A 64 1.21 9.89 -0.28
C ASP A 64 1.42 9.99 -1.79
N ARG A 65 0.57 10.78 -2.44
CA ARG A 65 0.59 10.92 -3.90
C ARG A 65 1.85 11.63 -4.39
N ASP A 66 2.34 12.62 -3.64
CA ASP A 66 3.40 13.50 -4.16
C ASP A 66 4.77 12.81 -4.08
N THR A 67 5.00 12.07 -2.99
CA THR A 67 6.27 11.40 -2.75
C THR A 67 6.33 9.99 -3.35
N GLU A 68 5.24 9.21 -3.38
CA GLU A 68 5.29 7.80 -3.83
C GLU A 68 5.33 7.59 -5.36
N SER A 69 5.53 8.64 -6.13
CA SER A 69 5.96 8.57 -7.54
C SER A 69 7.19 9.42 -7.85
N ALA A 70 7.80 10.06 -6.84
CA ALA A 70 8.83 11.07 -7.02
C ALA A 70 10.09 10.57 -7.75
N LEU A 71 10.37 9.27 -7.69
CA LEU A 71 11.56 8.64 -8.25
C LEU A 71 11.22 7.62 -9.34
N VAL A 72 9.99 7.60 -9.86
CA VAL A 72 9.56 6.60 -10.86
C VAL A 72 10.42 6.65 -12.14
N GLY A 73 10.77 7.85 -12.61
CA GLY A 73 11.66 7.99 -13.78
C GLY A 73 13.05 7.40 -13.54
N ASP A 74 13.65 7.70 -12.38
CA ASP A 74 14.94 7.15 -11.97
C ASP A 74 14.86 5.62 -11.77
N TYR A 75 13.77 5.13 -11.21
CA TYR A 75 13.52 3.70 -11.01
C TYR A 75 13.60 2.96 -12.36
N PHE A 76 12.76 3.34 -13.33
CA PHE A 76 12.74 2.68 -14.63
C PHE A 76 14.06 2.87 -15.41
N TYR A 77 14.70 4.05 -15.32
CA TYR A 77 16.03 4.26 -15.92
C TYR A 77 17.08 3.31 -15.32
N ASN A 78 17.11 3.14 -14.01
CA ASN A 78 18.07 2.27 -13.33
C ASN A 78 17.85 0.77 -13.60
N PHE A 79 16.62 0.39 -13.97
CA PHE A 79 16.33 -0.95 -14.51
C PHE A 79 16.70 -1.11 -15.99
N GLY A 80 17.15 -0.05 -16.66
CA GLY A 80 17.46 -0.05 -18.09
C GLY A 80 16.22 -0.07 -18.98
N LEU A 81 15.06 0.30 -18.44
CA LEU A 81 13.77 0.28 -19.13
C LEU A 81 13.41 1.62 -19.78
N LEU A 82 14.07 2.70 -19.38
CA LEU A 82 13.92 4.03 -19.98
C LEU A 82 15.27 4.63 -20.32
N GLU A 83 15.31 5.44 -21.37
CA GLU A 83 16.41 6.36 -21.61
C GLU A 83 16.37 7.53 -20.62
N LYS A 84 17.54 8.13 -20.37
CA LYS A 84 17.67 9.28 -19.45
C LYS A 84 16.77 10.46 -19.81
N ALA A 85 16.51 10.68 -21.11
CA ALA A 85 15.62 11.74 -21.57
C ALA A 85 14.15 11.47 -21.19
N ALA A 86 13.68 10.23 -21.38
CA ALA A 86 12.33 9.83 -20.98
C ALA A 86 12.15 9.92 -19.46
N ALA A 87 13.13 9.45 -18.68
CA ALA A 87 13.13 9.57 -17.23
C ALA A 87 13.04 11.03 -16.75
N ARG A 88 13.72 11.97 -17.42
CA ARG A 88 13.62 13.41 -17.11
C ARG A 88 12.24 13.99 -17.43
N ASN A 89 11.60 13.55 -18.52
CA ASN A 89 10.26 14.02 -18.87
C ASN A 89 9.22 13.63 -17.80
N LEU A 90 9.37 12.42 -17.22
CA LEU A 90 8.54 12.01 -16.08
C LEU A 90 8.73 12.94 -14.88
N GLY A 91 9.95 13.41 -14.61
CA GLY A 91 10.22 14.44 -13.59
C GLY A 91 9.38 15.71 -13.79
N ASN A 92 9.30 16.23 -15.01
CA ASN A 92 8.49 17.41 -15.32
C ASN A 92 6.98 17.14 -15.10
N ARG A 93 6.50 15.94 -15.43
CA ARG A 93 5.10 15.57 -15.18
C ARG A 93 4.80 15.49 -13.69
N LEU A 94 5.72 14.97 -12.88
CA LEU A 94 5.57 14.93 -11.42
C LEU A 94 5.47 16.35 -10.82
N GLU A 95 6.23 17.32 -11.35
CA GLU A 95 6.09 18.73 -10.97
C GLU A 95 4.70 19.30 -11.34
N GLN A 96 4.15 18.92 -12.50
CA GLN A 96 2.79 19.30 -12.91
C GLN A 96 1.71 18.69 -12.01
N ILE A 97 1.84 17.41 -11.63
CA ILE A 97 0.95 16.73 -10.67
C ILE A 97 0.95 17.50 -9.35
N HIS A 98 2.13 17.84 -8.83
CA HIS A 98 2.27 18.59 -7.59
C HIS A 98 1.65 19.99 -7.69
N ALA A 99 1.95 20.74 -8.76
CA ALA A 99 1.40 22.08 -8.98
C ALA A 99 -0.14 22.07 -9.06
N ALA A 100 -0.72 21.12 -9.81
CA ALA A 100 -2.17 20.94 -9.92
C ALA A 100 -2.83 20.60 -8.58
N LYS A 101 -2.18 19.75 -7.77
CA LYS A 101 -2.67 19.44 -6.43
C LYS A 101 -2.65 20.67 -5.52
N MET A 102 -1.56 21.43 -5.54
CA MET A 102 -1.40 22.63 -4.71
C MET A 102 -2.34 23.77 -5.10
N SER A 103 -2.75 23.84 -6.37
CA SER A 103 -3.77 24.79 -6.84
C SER A 103 -5.21 24.34 -6.54
N GLY A 104 -5.40 23.10 -6.09
CA GLY A 104 -6.71 22.49 -5.87
C GLY A 104 -7.39 21.97 -7.14
N ASP A 105 -6.70 21.94 -8.29
CA ASP A 105 -7.20 21.31 -9.51
C ASP A 105 -7.01 19.79 -9.47
N PHE A 106 -7.83 19.15 -8.64
CA PHE A 106 -7.78 17.70 -8.45
C PHE A 106 -8.14 16.92 -9.72
N ARG A 107 -8.83 17.52 -10.69
CA ARG A 107 -9.10 16.86 -11.97
C ARG A 107 -7.81 16.75 -12.78
N GLN A 108 -7.08 17.87 -12.89
CA GLN A 108 -5.77 17.87 -13.53
C GLN A 108 -4.79 16.95 -12.79
N THR A 109 -4.77 16.92 -11.45
CA THR A 109 -3.94 15.97 -10.70
C THR A 109 -4.18 14.51 -11.12
N ILE A 110 -5.43 14.10 -11.32
CA ILE A 110 -5.78 12.73 -11.74
C ILE A 110 -5.33 12.48 -13.18
N ASP A 111 -5.61 13.41 -14.09
CA ASP A 111 -5.25 13.28 -15.50
C ASP A 111 -3.73 13.16 -15.68
N GLU A 112 -2.96 14.02 -15.01
CA GLU A 112 -1.49 13.96 -15.05
C GLU A 112 -0.95 12.69 -14.39
N ALA A 113 -1.53 12.25 -13.27
CA ALA A 113 -1.11 11.02 -12.59
C ALA A 113 -1.36 9.77 -13.45
N ARG A 114 -2.43 9.74 -14.24
CA ARG A 114 -2.68 8.68 -15.22
C ARG A 114 -1.67 8.72 -16.37
N GLY A 115 -1.29 9.93 -16.80
CA GLY A 115 -0.29 10.15 -17.85
C GLY A 115 1.09 9.57 -17.53
N VAL A 116 1.45 9.38 -16.26
CA VAL A 116 2.74 8.76 -15.86
C VAL A 116 2.90 7.36 -16.48
N GLN A 117 1.86 6.53 -16.39
CA GLN A 117 1.93 5.18 -16.95
C GLN A 117 1.85 5.20 -18.48
N GLU A 118 1.06 6.10 -19.05
CA GLU A 118 0.95 6.31 -20.50
C GLU A 118 2.28 6.76 -21.11
N ASP A 119 3.10 7.51 -20.37
CA ASP A 119 4.45 7.91 -20.79
C ASP A 119 5.44 6.74 -20.70
N ILE A 120 5.33 5.83 -19.73
CA ILE A 120 6.27 4.72 -19.52
C ILE A 120 6.06 3.62 -20.56
N ILE A 121 4.82 3.22 -20.78
CA ILE A 121 4.44 2.01 -21.53
C ILE A 121 5.03 1.95 -22.96
N PRO A 122 5.00 3.04 -23.77
CA PRO A 122 5.52 3.01 -25.13
C PRO A 122 7.02 2.73 -25.20
N HIS A 123 7.79 3.12 -24.18
CA HIS A 123 9.24 2.88 -24.16
C HIS A 123 9.59 1.42 -23.85
N ILE A 124 8.81 0.78 -22.97
CA ILE A 124 9.05 -0.61 -22.55
C ILE A 124 8.35 -1.65 -23.43
N GLY A 125 7.42 -1.22 -24.29
CA GLY A 125 6.71 -2.09 -25.22
C GLY A 125 5.60 -2.93 -24.58
N PHE A 126 5.08 -2.51 -23.42
CA PHE A 126 3.95 -3.19 -22.78
C PHE A 126 2.63 -2.89 -23.52
N PRO A 127 1.78 -3.89 -23.78
CA PRO A 127 0.50 -3.64 -24.47
C PRO A 127 -0.60 -3.06 -23.56
N TYR A 128 -0.49 -3.19 -22.23
CA TYR A 128 -1.51 -2.69 -21.30
C TYR A 128 -0.90 -1.94 -20.12
N THR A 129 -1.65 -0.97 -19.60
CA THR A 129 -1.23 -0.15 -18.44
C THR A 129 -1.07 -0.93 -17.16
N THR A 130 -1.77 -2.06 -17.02
CA THR A 130 -1.64 -2.92 -15.86
C THR A 130 -0.31 -3.67 -15.82
N ASP A 131 0.37 -3.82 -16.96
CA ASP A 131 1.55 -4.68 -17.09
C ASP A 131 2.72 -4.20 -16.22
N VAL A 132 2.80 -2.88 -16.00
CA VAL A 132 3.80 -2.24 -15.13
C VAL A 132 3.72 -2.65 -13.65
N GLN A 133 2.65 -3.33 -13.24
CA GLN A 133 2.59 -3.98 -11.92
C GLN A 133 3.67 -5.05 -11.72
N ASP A 134 4.22 -5.59 -12.81
CA ASP A 134 5.41 -6.44 -12.81
C ASP A 134 6.29 -6.08 -14.00
N ILE A 135 7.29 -5.22 -13.75
CA ILE A 135 8.22 -4.76 -14.79
C ILE A 135 9.11 -5.88 -15.36
N MET A 136 9.19 -7.03 -14.68
CA MET A 136 10.02 -8.15 -15.11
C MET A 136 9.28 -9.16 -15.99
N HIS A 137 7.98 -9.34 -15.79
CA HIS A 137 7.19 -10.36 -16.50
C HIS A 137 5.98 -9.83 -17.26
N ALA A 138 5.69 -8.53 -17.17
CA ALA A 138 4.39 -7.92 -17.50
C ALA A 138 3.25 -8.57 -16.69
N PHE A 139 2.56 -7.79 -15.88
CA PHE A 139 1.50 -8.34 -15.05
C PHE A 139 0.35 -8.91 -15.87
N ARG A 140 0.08 -10.21 -15.68
CA ARG A 140 -1.03 -10.94 -16.26
C ARG A 140 -1.80 -11.62 -15.13
N PRO A 141 -2.92 -11.06 -14.66
CA PRO A 141 -3.71 -11.75 -13.67
C PRO A 141 -4.32 -13.00 -14.30
N ASN A 142 -4.15 -14.15 -13.64
CA ASN A 142 -4.86 -15.38 -14.03
C ASN A 142 -6.17 -15.45 -13.25
N ASP A 143 -7.23 -14.88 -13.83
CA ASP A 143 -8.48 -14.54 -13.13
C ASP A 143 -9.54 -15.66 -13.06
N SER A 144 -9.13 -16.93 -13.10
CA SER A 144 -10.06 -18.08 -12.98
C SER A 144 -10.90 -18.09 -11.69
N TRP A 145 -10.51 -17.33 -10.67
CA TRP A 145 -11.27 -17.23 -9.42
C TRP A 145 -12.62 -16.53 -9.58
N THR A 146 -12.75 -15.60 -10.55
CA THR A 146 -14.01 -14.87 -10.76
C THR A 146 -15.10 -15.82 -11.24
N GLU A 147 -14.76 -16.71 -12.18
CA GLU A 147 -15.67 -17.75 -12.67
C GLU A 147 -16.11 -18.69 -11.54
N TYR A 148 -15.17 -19.10 -10.69
CA TYR A 148 -15.45 -19.92 -9.51
C TYR A 148 -16.45 -19.24 -8.55
N MET A 149 -16.26 -17.95 -8.27
CA MET A 149 -17.13 -17.15 -7.39
C MET A 149 -18.56 -16.99 -7.94
N LEU A 150 -18.71 -17.03 -9.27
CA LEU A 150 -20.00 -16.86 -9.94
C LEU A 150 -20.82 -18.16 -10.01
N THR A 151 -20.23 -19.32 -9.68
CA THR A 151 -20.99 -20.58 -9.67
C THR A 151 -22.13 -20.55 -8.66
N SER A 152 -23.29 -21.15 -9.01
CA SER A 152 -24.48 -21.17 -8.16
C SER A 152 -24.20 -21.77 -6.78
N LEU A 153 -23.35 -22.81 -6.72
CA LEU A 153 -22.95 -23.44 -5.46
C LEU A 153 -22.19 -22.46 -4.55
N ILE A 154 -21.22 -21.72 -5.08
CA ILE A 154 -20.43 -20.79 -4.28
C ILE A 154 -21.26 -19.58 -3.87
N ARG A 155 -22.07 -19.02 -4.77
CA ARG A 155 -23.00 -17.93 -4.43
C ARG A 155 -24.00 -18.33 -3.34
N TYR A 156 -24.55 -19.54 -3.42
CA TYR A 156 -25.43 -20.10 -2.37
C TYR A 156 -24.70 -20.19 -1.03
N LYS A 157 -23.48 -20.75 -0.99
CA LYS A 157 -22.68 -20.90 0.24
C LYS A 157 -22.20 -19.57 0.84
N LEU A 158 -22.03 -18.53 0.03
CA LEU A 158 -21.67 -17.19 0.50
C LEU A 158 -22.88 -16.36 0.93
N HIS A 159 -24.11 -16.90 0.77
CA HIS A 159 -25.35 -16.23 1.14
C HIS A 159 -25.56 -14.86 0.46
N VAL A 160 -25.09 -14.70 -0.78
CA VAL A 160 -25.19 -13.42 -1.53
C VAL A 160 -26.46 -13.28 -2.39
N GLY A 161 -27.30 -14.32 -2.44
CA GLY A 161 -28.53 -14.35 -3.25
C GLY A 161 -28.27 -14.06 -4.72
N ASP A 162 -29.06 -13.16 -5.31
CA ASP A 162 -28.98 -12.76 -6.72
C ASP A 162 -28.18 -11.45 -6.94
N LEU A 163 -27.46 -10.96 -5.92
CA LEU A 163 -26.70 -9.72 -6.03
C LEU A 163 -25.63 -9.81 -7.13
N PRO A 164 -25.55 -8.83 -8.07
CA PRO A 164 -24.54 -8.84 -9.11
C PRO A 164 -23.14 -8.71 -8.50
N PHE A 165 -22.16 -9.39 -9.10
CA PHE A 165 -20.77 -9.33 -8.69
C PHE A 165 -19.93 -8.69 -9.81
N THR A 166 -19.07 -7.75 -9.43
CA THR A 166 -18.04 -7.19 -10.30
C THR A 166 -16.74 -7.08 -9.51
N VAL A 167 -15.62 -7.39 -10.16
CA VAL A 167 -14.28 -7.24 -9.56
C VAL A 167 -13.98 -5.76 -9.31
N GLN A 168 -14.43 -4.88 -10.21
CA GLN A 168 -14.26 -3.44 -10.07
C GLN A 168 -15.55 -2.71 -10.47
N HIS A 169 -16.14 -2.01 -9.50
CA HIS A 169 -17.27 -1.13 -9.75
C HIS A 169 -16.78 0.26 -10.19
N LYS A 170 -16.98 0.60 -11.48
CA LYS A 170 -16.42 1.81 -12.11
C LYS A 170 -16.72 3.11 -11.34
N PRO A 171 -17.97 3.42 -10.93
CA PRO A 171 -18.24 4.64 -10.15
C PRO A 171 -17.45 4.72 -8.84
N SER A 172 -17.31 3.60 -8.14
CA SER A 172 -16.52 3.54 -6.90
C SER A 172 -15.03 3.71 -7.15
N PHE A 173 -14.54 3.23 -8.30
CA PHE A 173 -13.15 3.40 -8.71
C PHE A 173 -12.82 4.86 -9.08
N GLU A 174 -13.72 5.56 -9.76
CA GLU A 174 -13.55 6.99 -10.08
C GLU A 174 -13.53 7.85 -8.81
N LEU A 175 -14.43 7.57 -7.85
CA LEU A 175 -14.40 8.23 -6.53
C LEU A 175 -13.09 7.94 -5.78
N LEU A 176 -12.57 6.73 -5.90
CA LEU A 176 -11.28 6.37 -5.30
C LEU A 176 -10.14 7.18 -5.92
N GLN A 177 -10.09 7.33 -7.24
CA GLN A 177 -9.08 8.17 -7.90
C GLN A 177 -9.17 9.63 -7.45
N ALA A 178 -10.39 10.17 -7.37
CA ALA A 178 -10.61 11.53 -6.87
C ALA A 178 -10.14 11.72 -5.42
N SER A 179 -10.30 10.70 -4.57
CA SER A 179 -9.77 10.73 -3.20
C SER A 179 -8.24 10.70 -3.15
N GLN A 180 -7.59 10.03 -4.10
CA GLN A 180 -6.13 9.94 -4.15
C GLN A 180 -5.47 11.26 -4.56
N ALA A 181 -6.14 12.08 -5.37
CA ALA A 181 -5.65 13.42 -5.71
C ALA A 181 -5.55 14.35 -4.49
N LYS A 182 -6.35 14.08 -3.46
CA LYS A 182 -6.38 14.84 -2.19
C LYS A 182 -5.54 14.19 -1.09
N LEU A 183 -4.86 13.08 -1.39
CA LEU A 183 -4.14 12.31 -0.39
C LEU A 183 -2.94 13.12 0.14
N ASP A 184 -2.83 13.18 1.46
CA ASP A 184 -1.71 13.76 2.19
C ASP A 184 -1.19 12.78 3.26
N THR A 185 -0.12 13.17 3.94
CA THR A 185 0.55 12.36 4.96
C THR A 185 -0.04 12.52 6.37
N SER A 186 -1.11 13.29 6.58
CA SER A 186 -1.62 13.61 7.92
C SER A 186 -2.09 12.37 8.70
N ASN A 187 -2.78 11.45 8.02
CA ASN A 187 -3.20 10.19 8.62
C ASN A 187 -2.01 9.29 8.93
N LEU A 188 -1.03 9.22 8.03
CA LEU A 188 0.22 8.46 8.24
C LEU A 188 1.00 9.00 9.45
N ALA A 189 1.18 10.33 9.53
CA ALA A 189 1.82 11.00 10.65
C ALA A 189 1.10 10.70 11.97
N ALA A 190 -0.24 10.72 11.97
CA ALA A 190 -1.02 10.38 13.15
C ALA A 190 -0.79 8.94 13.62
N ILE A 191 -0.79 7.96 12.70
CA ILE A 191 -0.50 6.55 13.04
C ILE A 191 0.90 6.41 13.65
N LEU A 192 1.91 6.99 13.00
CA LEU A 192 3.29 6.95 13.46
C LEU A 192 3.44 7.63 14.83
N ASN A 193 2.90 8.84 15.02
CA ASN A 193 3.01 9.58 16.28
C ASN A 193 2.24 8.94 17.45
N HIS A 194 1.19 8.17 17.17
CA HIS A 194 0.54 7.30 18.17
C HIS A 194 1.31 6.00 18.47
N ARG A 195 2.49 5.81 17.89
CA ARG A 195 3.36 4.65 18.05
C ARG A 195 2.67 3.33 17.69
N VAL A 196 1.73 3.37 16.74
CA VAL A 196 1.11 2.16 16.22
C VAL A 196 2.16 1.42 15.39
N PRO A 197 2.46 0.14 15.69
CA PRO A 197 3.38 -0.64 14.89
C PRO A 197 2.95 -0.67 13.43
N MET A 198 3.89 -0.40 12.52
CA MET A 198 3.63 -0.30 11.10
C MET A 198 4.59 -1.19 10.34
N LEU A 199 4.07 -2.06 9.48
CA LEU A 199 4.86 -2.78 8.48
C LEU A 199 4.53 -2.22 7.10
N LYS A 200 5.49 -1.61 6.41
CA LYS A 200 5.41 -1.33 4.97
C LYS A 200 6.33 -2.31 4.25
N TYR A 201 5.76 -3.27 3.54
CA TYR A 201 6.52 -4.12 2.63
C TYR A 201 6.28 -3.71 1.18
N HIS A 202 7.24 -4.05 0.33
CA HIS A 202 7.23 -3.59 -1.04
C HIS A 202 7.94 -4.59 -1.97
N GLY A 203 7.35 -4.89 -3.11
CA GLY A 203 7.96 -5.71 -4.16
C GLY A 203 9.02 -4.93 -4.92
N GLN A 204 10.21 -5.51 -5.07
CA GLN A 204 11.31 -4.88 -5.81
C GLN A 204 10.97 -4.49 -7.27
N TYR A 205 10.01 -5.18 -7.89
CA TYR A 205 9.62 -5.04 -9.30
C TYR A 205 8.26 -4.35 -9.48
N ASP A 206 7.74 -3.69 -8.46
CA ASP A 206 6.56 -2.86 -8.59
C ASP A 206 6.88 -1.59 -9.40
N GLY A 207 6.27 -1.45 -10.57
CA GLY A 207 6.36 -0.27 -11.43
C GLY A 207 5.19 0.71 -11.29
N LEU A 208 4.18 0.42 -10.46
CA LEU A 208 3.11 1.37 -10.15
C LEU A 208 3.51 2.33 -9.03
N ILE A 209 4.05 1.76 -7.96
CA ILE A 209 4.49 2.48 -6.78
C ILE A 209 5.88 1.91 -6.54
N ASP A 210 6.96 2.64 -6.80
CA ASP A 210 8.27 2.04 -6.63
C ASP A 210 8.77 2.16 -5.19
N TYR A 211 9.66 1.24 -4.84
CA TYR A 211 10.24 1.16 -3.50
C TYR A 211 10.97 2.45 -3.11
N GLN A 212 11.72 3.04 -4.05
CA GLN A 212 12.52 4.23 -3.78
C GLN A 212 11.60 5.42 -3.47
N SER A 213 10.55 5.62 -4.26
CA SER A 213 9.52 6.63 -4.03
C SER A 213 8.80 6.43 -2.69
N THR A 214 8.43 5.19 -2.34
CA THR A 214 7.87 4.85 -1.02
C THR A 214 8.74 5.36 0.13
N MET A 215 10.07 5.26 0.00
CA MET A 215 10.98 5.75 1.03
C MET A 215 10.98 7.28 1.14
N THR A 216 10.76 8.00 0.04
CA THR A 216 10.69 9.47 0.08
C THR A 216 9.53 9.96 0.94
N THR A 217 8.41 9.23 1.00
CA THR A 217 7.28 9.53 1.90
C THR A 217 7.70 9.51 3.37
N PHE A 218 8.42 8.47 3.80
CA PHE A 218 8.87 8.37 5.19
C PHE A 218 9.92 9.43 5.53
N TYR A 219 10.72 9.87 4.55
CA TYR A 219 11.65 10.99 4.74
C TYR A 219 10.94 12.35 4.81
N ALA A 220 9.78 12.50 4.17
CA ALA A 220 9.03 13.75 4.09
C ALA A 220 8.01 13.94 5.21
N VAL A 221 7.36 12.86 5.68
CA VAL A 221 6.35 12.93 6.73
C VAL A 221 6.97 13.39 8.05
N ASP A 222 6.28 14.31 8.73
CA ASP A 222 6.67 14.81 10.05
C ASP A 222 6.17 13.87 11.15
N TRP A 223 7.10 13.19 11.82
CA TRP A 223 6.81 12.30 12.94
C TRP A 223 8.03 12.17 13.84
N TYR A 224 7.81 11.78 15.10
CA TYR A 224 8.86 11.79 16.12
C TYR A 224 10.11 10.94 15.79
N GLY A 225 9.97 9.91 14.94
CA GLY A 225 11.05 9.00 14.57
C GLY A 225 11.78 9.36 13.27
N GLN A 226 11.45 10.49 12.62
CA GLN A 226 12.02 10.88 11.33
C GLN A 226 13.55 10.98 11.36
N SER A 227 14.13 11.47 12.47
CA SER A 227 15.58 11.61 12.64
C SER A 227 16.30 10.25 12.56
N CYS A 228 15.69 9.19 13.09
CA CYS A 228 16.27 7.86 13.12
C CYS A 228 16.45 7.29 11.71
N LEU A 229 15.62 7.69 10.73
CA LEU A 229 15.74 7.29 9.32
C LEU A 229 17.04 7.75 8.63
N ARG A 230 17.72 8.75 9.21
CA ARG A 230 18.99 9.32 8.70
C ARG A 230 20.21 8.84 9.50
N THR A 231 20.02 7.93 10.45
CA THR A 231 21.10 7.40 11.29
C THR A 231 21.69 6.13 10.70
N LYS A 232 22.92 5.79 11.11
CA LYS A 232 23.52 4.49 10.80
C LYS A 232 22.76 3.31 11.42
N GLN A 233 21.90 3.55 12.42
CA GLN A 233 21.09 2.51 13.06
C GLN A 233 19.92 2.06 12.18
N PHE A 234 19.49 2.90 11.23
CA PHE A 234 18.49 2.54 10.21
C PHE A 234 19.13 1.84 9.00
N ALA A 235 20.07 0.93 9.29
CA ALA A 235 20.73 0.10 8.30
C ALA A 235 19.87 -1.11 7.92
N ARG A 236 19.94 -1.51 6.64
CA ARG A 236 19.27 -2.71 6.16
C ARG A 236 19.94 -3.97 6.70
N SER A 237 19.13 -4.89 7.17
CA SER A 237 19.49 -6.26 7.48
C SER A 237 18.91 -7.19 6.43
N GLN A 238 19.64 -8.26 6.10
CA GLN A 238 19.10 -9.30 5.22
C GLN A 238 18.00 -10.09 5.94
N VAL A 239 16.99 -10.49 5.19
CA VAL A 239 16.00 -11.47 5.62
C VAL A 239 16.25 -12.76 4.86
N TRP A 240 16.60 -13.82 5.57
CA TRP A 240 16.76 -15.16 5.01
C TRP A 240 15.60 -16.04 5.48
N ILE A 241 14.91 -16.68 4.54
CA ILE A 241 13.82 -17.62 4.85
C ILE A 241 14.10 -18.91 4.10
N SER A 242 14.15 -20.02 4.84
CA SER A 242 14.45 -21.35 4.30
C SER A 242 15.73 -21.37 3.46
N GLY A 243 16.79 -20.70 3.92
CA GLY A 243 18.09 -20.64 3.25
C GLY A 243 18.16 -19.76 2.00
N ARG A 244 17.08 -19.06 1.63
CA ARG A 244 17.05 -18.14 0.49
C ARG A 244 16.95 -16.70 0.99
N LEU A 245 17.78 -15.81 0.43
CA LEU A 245 17.66 -14.38 0.65
C LEU A 245 16.29 -13.91 0.14
N PHE A 246 15.41 -13.54 1.05
CA PHE A 246 14.04 -13.14 0.79
C PHE A 246 13.93 -11.63 0.54
N GLY A 247 14.67 -10.85 1.32
CA GLY A 247 14.50 -9.41 1.33
C GLY A 247 15.56 -8.69 2.13
N TYR A 248 15.38 -7.37 2.22
CA TYR A 248 16.10 -6.52 3.13
C TYR A 248 15.09 -5.78 3.99
N TRP A 249 15.32 -5.75 5.29
CA TRP A 249 14.44 -5.06 6.21
C TRP A 249 15.21 -4.10 7.11
N ARG A 250 14.49 -3.15 7.68
CA ARG A 250 14.99 -2.24 8.70
C ARG A 250 13.83 -1.77 9.55
N GLN A 251 14.15 -1.24 10.72
CA GLN A 251 13.13 -0.73 11.63
C GLN A 251 13.57 0.52 12.36
N CYS A 252 12.60 1.34 12.71
CA CYS A 252 12.79 2.57 13.46
C CYS A 252 11.50 2.89 14.22
N HIS A 253 11.56 2.97 15.56
CA HIS A 253 10.45 3.48 16.38
C HIS A 253 9.06 2.88 16.05
N GLY A 254 8.97 1.57 15.77
CA GLY A 254 7.72 0.89 15.42
C GLY A 254 7.40 0.84 13.92
N LEU A 255 8.09 1.60 13.08
CA LEU A 255 8.09 1.42 11.63
C LEU A 255 9.03 0.27 11.26
N TRP A 256 8.49 -0.73 10.58
CA TRP A 256 9.16 -1.84 9.94
C TRP A 256 9.03 -1.65 8.43
N GLU A 257 10.16 -1.62 7.75
CA GLU A 257 10.21 -1.54 6.29
C GLU A 257 10.86 -2.81 5.75
N LEU A 258 10.24 -3.39 4.72
CA LEU A 258 10.70 -4.60 4.06
C LEU A 258 10.68 -4.46 2.53
N LEU A 259 11.86 -4.47 1.92
CA LEU A 259 12.03 -4.70 0.49
C LEU A 259 12.02 -6.21 0.22
N VAL A 260 11.05 -6.67 -0.56
CA VAL A 260 10.90 -8.07 -0.97
C VAL A 260 11.52 -8.28 -2.34
N LEU A 261 12.57 -9.10 -2.40
CA LEU A 261 13.29 -9.37 -3.65
C LEU A 261 12.50 -10.32 -4.54
N ARG A 262 12.54 -10.07 -5.85
CA ARG A 262 11.86 -10.90 -6.86
C ARG A 262 10.35 -10.98 -6.67
N ALA A 263 9.75 -9.89 -6.22
CA ALA A 263 8.32 -9.73 -6.13
C ALA A 263 7.93 -8.38 -6.75
N ALA A 264 6.74 -8.32 -7.31
CA ALA A 264 6.18 -7.14 -7.93
C ALA A 264 5.03 -6.57 -7.07
N HIS A 265 4.12 -5.77 -7.66
CA HIS A 265 3.05 -5.05 -6.94
C HIS A 265 2.21 -5.95 -6.01
N VAL A 266 1.91 -7.19 -6.44
CA VAL A 266 1.13 -8.15 -5.66
C VAL A 266 2.04 -9.21 -5.03
N VAL A 267 2.89 -8.78 -4.10
CA VAL A 267 3.89 -9.62 -3.41
C VAL A 267 3.34 -10.97 -2.91
N PRO A 268 2.13 -11.07 -2.32
CA PRO A 268 1.60 -12.35 -1.85
C PRO A 268 1.44 -13.41 -2.96
N LEU A 269 1.28 -13.02 -4.22
CA LEU A 269 1.20 -13.98 -5.33
C LEU A 269 2.57 -14.58 -5.68
N ALA A 270 3.63 -13.80 -5.56
CA ALA A 270 4.98 -14.24 -5.87
C ALA A 270 5.60 -15.10 -4.76
N VAL A 271 5.42 -14.68 -3.49
CA VAL A 271 6.16 -15.24 -2.34
C VAL A 271 5.29 -15.36 -1.08
N PRO A 272 4.16 -16.10 -1.13
CA PRO A 272 3.18 -16.12 -0.04
C PRO A 272 3.74 -16.67 1.28
N ARG A 273 4.46 -17.81 1.24
CA ARG A 273 4.98 -18.45 2.47
C ARG A 273 6.09 -17.62 3.12
N PRO A 274 7.13 -17.17 2.41
CA PRO A 274 8.15 -16.32 3.02
C PRO A 274 7.59 -15.00 3.55
N LEU A 275 6.70 -14.35 2.80
CA LEU A 275 6.04 -13.13 3.26
C LEU A 275 5.25 -13.39 4.56
N TRP A 276 4.47 -14.47 4.61
CA TRP A 276 3.71 -14.83 5.80
C TRP A 276 4.60 -15.06 7.02
N THR A 277 5.76 -15.70 6.86
CA THR A 277 6.72 -15.88 7.97
C THR A 277 7.17 -14.53 8.55
N PHE A 278 7.47 -13.54 7.70
CA PHE A 278 7.88 -12.21 8.17
C PHE A 278 6.71 -11.42 8.77
N VAL A 279 5.53 -11.43 8.13
CA VAL A 279 4.32 -10.76 8.63
C VAL A 279 3.90 -11.34 9.98
N SER A 280 3.99 -12.66 10.16
CA SER A 280 3.69 -13.32 11.43
C SER A 280 4.65 -12.90 12.55
N LYS A 281 5.94 -12.74 12.23
CA LYS A 281 6.94 -12.18 13.15
C LYS A 281 6.55 -10.77 13.58
N PHE A 282 6.22 -9.90 12.62
CA PHE A 282 5.76 -8.53 12.90
C PHE A 282 4.54 -8.52 13.82
N ILE A 283 3.49 -9.29 13.50
CA ILE A 283 2.26 -9.37 14.30
C ILE A 283 2.57 -9.84 15.75
N THR A 284 3.43 -10.84 15.88
CA THR A 284 3.81 -11.40 17.19
C THR A 284 4.56 -10.38 18.04
N GLU A 285 5.55 -9.69 17.46
CA GLU A 285 6.37 -8.71 18.18
C GLU A 285 5.59 -7.43 18.49
N ALA A 286 4.78 -6.94 17.55
CA ALA A 286 3.88 -5.82 17.77
C ALA A 286 2.91 -6.09 18.93
N SER A 287 2.35 -7.31 18.99
CA SER A 287 1.45 -7.73 20.07
C SER A 287 2.13 -7.91 21.43
N ALA A 288 3.46 -8.06 21.46
CA ALA A 288 4.23 -8.13 22.70
C ALA A 288 4.54 -6.72 23.22
N ALA A 289 4.91 -5.80 22.32
CA ALA A 289 5.20 -4.40 22.66
C ALA A 289 3.98 -3.68 23.25
N THR A 290 2.76 -3.99 22.80
CA THR A 290 1.52 -3.39 23.32
C THR A 290 1.09 -3.92 24.70
N ARG A 291 1.70 -4.98 25.24
CA ARG A 291 1.38 -5.51 26.58
C ARG A 291 2.27 -4.94 27.69
N GLY A 292 3.30 -4.19 27.34
CA GLY A 292 4.27 -3.59 28.28
C GLY A 292 4.01 -2.12 28.59
N ILE A 293 2.83 -1.60 28.23
CA ILE A 293 2.33 -0.24 28.49
C ILE A 293 1.04 -0.38 29.28
#